data_AF-A0A535L9A0-F1
#
_entry.id   AF-A0A535L9A0-F1
#
_cell.length_a   1.000
_cell.length_b   1.000
_cell.length_c   1.000
_cell.angle_alpha   90.00
_cell.angle_beta   90.00
_cell.angle_gamma   90.00
#
_symmetry.space_group_name_H-M   'P 1'
#
loop_
_entity.id
_entity.type
_entity.pdbx_description
1 polymer ?
#
loop_
_entity_poly.entity_id
_entity_poly.type
_entity_poly.pdbx_seq_one_letter_code
_entity_poly.pdbx_strand_id
1 'polypeptide(L)'
;MKASMYFNYTTRSLLRGGQRSILAVFCVAVGVMAIVSLQLVGQMINGAFTNNIREANGGDIAVTSQTPLKPSDLTFFDNLKNKGTITAYTPTISGSASTSLASASTESFTLESVDPGTFPVVTPPSFKTPTDGTIAGLLKNNQVVVDQNLIDQYNKKVGDTLTVHASTSTGTGAVMLHVKIVGIVKNVGVFAQSNDFMLISHADYQAADPKLPLLYDSVYVSTADKAHTDQAAKAIADRFPIANTVTADQALKNNQAQVDYIKKFLEIAGLLALLIGGVGIVNTMQVLLSRRRVEIAMLKTTGYRRFDLYLLFGLEAGLLGLVGGVVGAGAAIGVSYIVRNLVQQVFPIIIPFSLDPVIIGGGVLIGLVTALIFGLLPIVQAANIRPLNVIRELPGGHRVGSIFLTIGLLLLLSVLFCALAIVILNDVIWGISAVYGAFIFLALLSLVFSLVVLVISVLPVPERFSIGYLALVFAGVAVSALLFHVLPTFGGLLL
;
A
#
# COMPACT_ATOMS: atom_id res chain seq x y z
N MET A 1 42.76 -10.13 -18.95
CA MET A 1 43.61 -10.75 -17.91
C MET A 1 43.42 -10.12 -16.51
N LYS A 2 43.36 -8.79 -16.36
CA LYS A 2 43.13 -8.15 -15.04
C LYS A 2 41.71 -8.34 -14.45
N ALA A 3 40.67 -8.26 -15.28
CA ALA A 3 39.28 -8.38 -14.81
C ALA A 3 38.92 -9.75 -14.22
N SER A 4 39.39 -10.86 -14.83
CA SER A 4 39.18 -12.21 -14.29
C SER A 4 39.92 -12.43 -12.97
N MET A 5 41.08 -11.78 -12.78
CA MET A 5 41.82 -11.82 -11.53
C MET A 5 41.04 -11.13 -10.40
N TYR A 6 40.48 -9.95 -10.65
CA TYR A 6 39.64 -9.24 -9.67
C TYR A 6 38.40 -10.06 -9.31
N PHE A 7 37.70 -10.61 -10.31
CA PHE A 7 36.50 -11.43 -10.08
C PHE A 7 36.79 -12.70 -9.25
N ASN A 8 37.85 -13.44 -9.60
CA ASN A 8 38.23 -14.66 -8.87
C ASN A 8 38.71 -14.37 -7.44
N TYR A 9 39.39 -13.24 -7.24
CA TYR A 9 39.78 -12.81 -5.91
C TYR A 9 38.55 -12.47 -5.05
N THR A 10 37.62 -11.68 -5.61
CA THR A 10 36.43 -11.24 -4.91
C THR A 10 35.51 -12.40 -4.52
N THR A 11 35.27 -13.36 -5.42
CA THR A 11 34.42 -14.52 -5.12
C THR A 11 35.01 -15.38 -3.99
N ARG A 12 36.33 -15.65 -4.03
CA ARG A 12 37.04 -16.35 -2.94
C ARG A 12 37.02 -15.56 -1.63
N SER A 13 37.16 -14.25 -1.71
CA SER A 13 37.07 -13.34 -0.56
C SER A 13 35.70 -13.43 0.13
N LEU A 14 34.63 -13.35 -0.65
CA LEU A 14 33.26 -13.44 -0.16
C LEU A 14 32.97 -14.76 0.53
N LEU A 15 33.42 -15.87 -0.06
CA LEU A 15 33.30 -17.20 0.53
C LEU A 15 34.07 -17.32 1.85
N ARG A 16 35.26 -16.71 1.94
CA ARG A 16 36.05 -16.69 3.19
C ARG A 16 35.45 -15.77 4.26
N GLY A 17 34.63 -14.79 3.87
CA GLY A 17 33.93 -13.88 4.78
C GLY A 17 32.84 -14.56 5.64
N GLY A 18 32.37 -15.75 5.25
CA GLY A 18 31.46 -16.59 6.04
C GLY A 18 30.17 -15.87 6.43
N GLN A 19 29.85 -15.90 7.73
CA GLN A 19 28.62 -15.33 8.32
C GLN A 19 28.41 -13.83 8.01
N ARG A 20 29.47 -13.07 7.73
CA ARG A 20 29.36 -11.62 7.49
C ARG A 20 28.96 -11.28 6.07
N SER A 21 29.44 -12.05 5.10
CA SER A 21 28.97 -11.95 3.72
C SER A 21 27.48 -12.28 3.66
N ILE A 22 27.04 -13.30 4.43
CA ILE A 22 25.63 -13.66 4.58
C ILE A 22 24.84 -12.52 5.22
N LEU A 23 25.35 -11.90 6.30
CA LEU A 23 24.69 -10.76 6.94
C LEU A 23 24.58 -9.56 5.99
N ALA A 24 25.60 -9.27 5.19
CA ALA A 24 25.56 -8.19 4.20
C ALA A 24 24.53 -8.46 3.10
N VAL A 25 24.50 -9.69 2.56
CA VAL A 25 23.47 -10.14 1.62
C VAL A 25 22.08 -10.01 2.24
N PHE A 26 21.92 -10.39 3.50
CA PHE A 26 20.65 -10.28 4.22
C PHE A 26 20.20 -8.82 4.37
N CYS A 27 21.10 -7.90 4.75
CA CYS A 27 20.77 -6.48 4.85
C CYS A 27 20.30 -5.89 3.51
N VAL A 28 21.00 -6.20 2.42
CA VAL A 28 20.58 -5.82 1.06
C VAL A 28 19.23 -6.45 0.72
N ALA A 29 19.11 -7.76 0.94
CA ALA A 29 17.91 -8.52 0.58
C ALA A 29 16.67 -8.00 1.30
N VAL A 30 16.76 -7.66 2.59
CA VAL A 30 15.64 -7.09 3.35
C VAL A 30 15.25 -5.71 2.81
N GLY A 31 16.23 -4.84 2.51
CA GLY A 31 15.95 -3.52 1.94
C GLY A 31 15.30 -3.60 0.55
N VAL A 32 15.83 -4.46 -0.32
CA VAL A 32 15.28 -4.71 -1.67
C VAL A 32 13.91 -5.39 -1.59
N MET A 33 13.74 -6.35 -0.69
CA MET A 33 12.47 -7.04 -0.47
C MET A 33 11.38 -6.06 -0.05
N ALA A 34 11.67 -5.16 0.90
CA ALA A 34 10.73 -4.16 1.37
C ALA A 34 10.32 -3.20 0.25
N ILE A 35 11.27 -2.65 -0.49
CA ILE A 35 10.94 -1.68 -1.55
C ILE A 35 10.19 -2.32 -2.72
N VAL A 36 10.62 -3.49 -3.19
CA VAL A 36 9.97 -4.21 -4.30
C VAL A 36 8.57 -4.68 -3.88
N SER A 37 8.42 -5.20 -2.66
CA SER A 37 7.10 -5.66 -2.21
C SER A 37 6.11 -4.50 -2.06
N LEU A 38 6.55 -3.36 -1.50
CA LEU A 38 5.71 -2.17 -1.37
C LEU A 38 5.34 -1.56 -2.72
N GLN A 39 6.24 -1.58 -3.71
CA GLN A 39 5.94 -1.16 -5.08
C GLN A 39 4.94 -2.10 -5.77
N LEU A 40 5.11 -3.42 -5.68
CA LEU A 40 4.18 -4.40 -6.23
C LEU A 40 2.80 -4.26 -5.59
N VAL A 41 2.73 -4.10 -4.26
CA VAL A 41 1.47 -3.85 -3.54
C VAL A 41 0.84 -2.53 -3.99
N GLY A 42 1.61 -1.46 -4.11
CA GLY A 42 1.13 -0.17 -4.61
C GLY A 42 0.56 -0.26 -6.03
N GLN A 43 1.21 -1.02 -6.92
CA GLN A 43 0.70 -1.26 -8.28
C GLN A 43 -0.56 -2.12 -8.29
N MET A 44 -0.61 -3.17 -7.47
CA MET A 44 -1.79 -4.03 -7.34
C MET A 44 -3.01 -3.25 -6.81
N ILE A 45 -2.80 -2.40 -5.80
CA ILE A 45 -3.81 -1.46 -5.30
C ILE A 45 -4.24 -0.52 -6.42
N ASN A 46 -3.29 0.12 -7.11
CA ASN A 46 -3.62 1.03 -8.21
C ASN A 46 -4.42 0.35 -9.32
N GLY A 47 -4.05 -0.86 -9.74
CA GLY A 47 -4.80 -1.63 -10.72
C GLY A 47 -6.21 -2.00 -10.25
N ALA A 48 -6.38 -2.35 -8.97
CA ALA A 48 -7.70 -2.63 -8.40
C ALA A 48 -8.62 -1.40 -8.43
N PHE A 49 -8.07 -0.21 -8.19
CA PHE A 49 -8.82 1.05 -8.21
C PHE A 49 -8.97 1.66 -9.60
N THR A 50 -8.14 1.33 -10.59
CA THR A 50 -8.16 2.00 -11.92
C THR A 50 -8.80 1.18 -13.03
N ASN A 51 -8.72 -0.15 -12.98
CA ASN A 51 -9.20 -0.99 -14.10
C ASN A 51 -10.72 -1.17 -14.14
N ASN A 52 -11.40 -1.03 -12.99
CA ASN A 52 -12.82 -1.36 -12.86
C ASN A 52 -13.70 -0.18 -12.48
N ILE A 53 -13.25 1.07 -12.67
CA ILE A 53 -14.01 2.25 -12.20
C ILE A 53 -15.35 2.40 -12.90
N ARG A 54 -15.41 2.11 -14.19
CA ARG A 54 -16.68 2.13 -14.94
C ARG A 54 -17.69 1.14 -14.36
N GLU A 55 -17.22 -0.06 -13.99
CA GLU A 55 -18.05 -1.07 -13.35
C GLU A 55 -18.40 -0.70 -11.90
N ALA A 56 -17.44 -0.15 -11.15
CA ALA A 56 -17.66 0.32 -9.80
C ALA A 56 -18.69 1.46 -9.76
N ASN A 57 -18.60 2.41 -10.70
CA ASN A 57 -19.54 3.52 -10.87
C ASN A 57 -20.90 3.08 -11.45
N GLY A 58 -21.06 1.80 -11.82
CA GLY A 58 -22.29 1.23 -12.38
C GLY A 58 -22.61 1.63 -13.81
N GLY A 59 -21.75 2.44 -14.44
CA GLY A 59 -22.00 3.10 -15.70
C GLY A 59 -20.92 4.11 -16.05
N ASP A 60 -21.10 4.72 -17.21
CA ASP A 60 -20.33 5.89 -17.63
C ASP A 60 -20.69 7.12 -16.77
N ILE A 61 -21.92 7.17 -16.26
CA ILE A 61 -22.41 8.21 -15.33
C ILE A 61 -23.22 7.53 -14.22
N ALA A 62 -22.96 7.93 -12.98
CA ALA A 62 -23.78 7.64 -11.81
C ALA A 62 -24.46 8.93 -11.36
N VAL A 63 -25.78 8.87 -11.21
CA VAL A 63 -26.58 9.97 -10.68
C VAL A 63 -27.11 9.50 -9.33
N THR A 64 -26.70 10.15 -8.24
CA THR A 64 -27.17 9.82 -6.89
C THR A 64 -27.83 11.04 -6.27
N SER A 65 -29.07 10.91 -5.81
CA SER A 65 -29.85 12.02 -5.28
C SER A 65 -30.28 11.74 -3.85
N GLN A 66 -30.04 12.70 -2.94
CA GLN A 66 -30.58 12.64 -1.57
C GLN A 66 -32.08 12.90 -1.53
N THR A 67 -32.62 13.56 -2.56
CA THR A 67 -34.07 13.67 -2.77
C THR A 67 -34.44 12.69 -3.89
N PRO A 68 -35.11 11.56 -3.58
CA PRO A 68 -35.33 10.51 -4.55
C PRO A 68 -36.06 11.00 -5.81
N LEU A 69 -35.64 10.52 -6.97
CA LEU A 69 -36.25 10.81 -8.26
C LEU A 69 -37.59 10.08 -8.39
N LYS A 70 -38.57 10.73 -9.01
CA LYS A 70 -39.89 10.15 -9.23
C LYS A 70 -39.93 9.41 -10.57
N PRO A 71 -40.92 8.52 -10.81
CA PRO A 71 -41.08 7.88 -12.11
C PRO A 71 -41.28 8.87 -13.26
N SER A 72 -41.88 10.03 -13.00
CA SER A 72 -42.00 11.11 -13.99
C SER A 72 -40.67 11.68 -14.45
N ASP A 73 -39.64 11.65 -13.59
CA ASP A 73 -38.31 12.18 -13.88
C ASP A 73 -37.54 11.23 -14.82
N LEU A 74 -37.88 9.94 -14.85
CA LEU A 74 -37.27 8.96 -15.76
C LEU A 74 -37.55 9.26 -17.23
N THR A 75 -38.64 9.95 -17.54
CA THR A 75 -38.96 10.38 -18.92
C THR A 75 -37.86 11.27 -19.52
N PHE A 76 -37.09 11.96 -18.69
CA PHE A 76 -35.92 12.71 -19.14
C PHE A 76 -34.82 11.79 -19.68
N PHE A 77 -34.56 10.68 -18.99
CA PHE A 77 -33.58 9.68 -19.41
C PHE A 77 -34.04 8.93 -20.66
N ASP A 78 -35.34 8.63 -20.78
CA ASP A 78 -35.92 8.09 -22.02
C ASP A 78 -35.69 9.02 -23.22
N ASN A 79 -35.87 10.33 -23.03
CA ASN A 79 -35.61 11.31 -24.08
C ASN A 79 -34.12 11.38 -24.46
N LEU A 80 -33.21 11.27 -23.50
CA LEU A 80 -31.77 11.19 -23.78
C LEU A 80 -31.42 9.91 -24.55
N LYS A 81 -32.07 8.79 -24.22
CA LYS A 81 -31.89 7.51 -24.89
C LYS A 81 -32.40 7.57 -26.33
N ASN A 82 -33.59 8.13 -26.54
CA ASN A 82 -34.19 8.30 -27.87
C ASN A 82 -33.40 9.24 -28.79
N LYS A 83 -32.70 10.23 -28.21
CA LYS A 83 -31.78 11.12 -28.94
C LYS A 83 -30.44 10.47 -29.27
N GLY A 84 -30.16 9.27 -28.76
CA GLY A 84 -28.87 8.61 -28.90
C GLY A 84 -27.76 9.18 -28.02
N THR A 85 -28.08 10.10 -27.10
CA THR A 85 -27.08 10.67 -26.18
C THR A 85 -26.64 9.66 -25.12
N ILE A 86 -27.53 8.76 -24.72
CA ILE A 86 -27.23 7.62 -23.84
C ILE A 86 -27.65 6.33 -24.54
N THR A 87 -26.94 5.23 -24.28
CA THR A 87 -27.24 3.92 -24.88
C THR A 87 -28.22 3.14 -24.01
N ALA A 88 -28.03 3.19 -22.69
CA ALA A 88 -28.86 2.51 -21.71
C ALA A 88 -28.82 3.25 -20.37
N TYR A 89 -29.85 3.05 -19.55
CA TYR A 89 -29.87 3.47 -18.15
C TYR A 89 -30.65 2.47 -17.31
N THR A 90 -30.38 2.44 -16.02
CA THR A 90 -31.17 1.67 -15.06
C THR A 90 -31.33 2.48 -13.76
N PRO A 91 -32.56 2.63 -13.25
CA PRO A 91 -32.79 3.24 -11.96
C PRO A 91 -32.75 2.19 -10.84
N THR A 92 -32.18 2.55 -9.70
CA THR A 92 -32.12 1.71 -8.50
C THR A 92 -32.67 2.45 -7.29
N ILE A 93 -33.21 1.67 -6.34
CA ILE A 93 -33.73 2.18 -5.06
C ILE A 93 -32.87 1.55 -3.97
N SER A 94 -32.29 2.39 -3.12
CA SER A 94 -31.46 1.95 -2.01
C SER A 94 -32.20 2.18 -0.69
N GLY A 95 -32.33 1.13 0.11
CA GLY A 95 -32.93 1.18 1.43
C GLY A 95 -32.07 0.47 2.46
N SER A 96 -32.41 0.67 3.72
CA SER A 96 -31.85 -0.14 4.80
C SER A 96 -32.87 -1.20 5.17
N ALA A 97 -32.45 -2.44 5.31
CA ALA A 97 -33.30 -3.52 5.75
C ALA A 97 -32.68 -4.26 6.91
N SER A 98 -33.49 -4.95 7.70
CA SER A 98 -33.00 -5.75 8.81
C SER A 98 -33.75 -7.06 8.93
N THR A 99 -33.11 -8.06 9.52
CA THR A 99 -33.75 -9.33 9.85
C THR A 99 -33.34 -9.70 11.27
N SER A 100 -34.23 -10.35 12.01
CA SER A 100 -33.92 -10.84 13.35
C SER A 100 -32.83 -11.93 13.29
N LEU A 101 -31.74 -11.76 14.05
CA LEU A 101 -30.82 -12.87 14.32
C LEU A 101 -31.46 -13.87 15.29
N ALA A 102 -30.95 -15.10 15.29
CA ALA A 102 -31.28 -16.09 16.33
C ALA A 102 -30.81 -15.66 17.74
N SER A 103 -29.88 -14.70 17.80
CA SER A 103 -29.49 -13.94 18.99
C SER A 103 -30.19 -12.58 18.92
N ALA A 104 -30.70 -12.04 20.03
CA ALA A 104 -31.63 -10.91 20.08
C ALA A 104 -31.15 -9.54 19.51
N SER A 105 -30.06 -9.47 18.73
CA SER A 105 -29.63 -8.30 17.98
C SER A 105 -30.31 -8.26 16.60
N THR A 106 -30.75 -7.07 16.19
CA THR A 106 -31.23 -6.82 14.83
C THR A 106 -30.17 -5.98 14.13
N GLU A 107 -29.42 -6.59 13.21
CA GLU A 107 -28.45 -5.89 12.39
C GLU A 107 -29.10 -5.47 11.07
N SER A 108 -28.72 -4.29 10.57
CA SER A 108 -29.21 -3.74 9.31
C SER A 108 -28.22 -3.99 8.18
N PHE A 109 -28.74 -4.34 7.02
CA PHE A 109 -28.03 -4.53 5.76
C PHE A 109 -28.65 -3.63 4.67
N THR A 110 -27.95 -3.47 3.55
CA THR A 110 -28.42 -2.65 2.42
C THR A 110 -29.39 -3.46 1.55
N LEU A 111 -30.58 -2.92 1.30
CA LEU A 111 -31.53 -3.49 0.34
C LEU A 111 -31.50 -2.63 -0.92
N GLU A 112 -31.15 -3.23 -2.04
CA GLU A 112 -31.18 -2.57 -3.34
C GLU A 112 -32.27 -3.18 -4.21
N SER A 113 -33.25 -2.38 -4.59
CA SER A 113 -34.27 -2.77 -5.57
C SER A 113 -33.81 -2.35 -6.95
N VAL A 114 -33.88 -3.28 -7.90
CA VAL A 114 -33.40 -3.10 -9.28
C VAL A 114 -34.40 -3.63 -10.30
N ASP A 115 -34.31 -3.16 -11.54
CA ASP A 115 -35.01 -3.78 -12.66
C ASP A 115 -34.12 -4.91 -13.21
N PRO A 116 -34.54 -6.19 -13.11
CA PRO A 116 -33.74 -7.32 -13.57
C PRO A 116 -33.45 -7.31 -15.08
N GLY A 117 -34.22 -6.56 -15.88
CA GLY A 117 -34.06 -6.47 -17.32
C GLY A 117 -33.04 -5.43 -17.78
N THR A 118 -32.80 -4.39 -16.98
CA THR A 118 -31.89 -3.28 -17.33
C THR A 118 -30.66 -3.18 -16.43
N PHE A 119 -30.68 -3.82 -15.26
CA PHE A 119 -29.56 -3.82 -14.33
C PHE A 119 -28.74 -5.12 -14.44
N PRO A 120 -27.39 -5.05 -14.46
CA PRO A 120 -26.55 -3.84 -14.53
C PRO A 120 -26.42 -3.31 -15.97
N VAL A 121 -26.02 -2.05 -16.11
CA VAL A 121 -25.92 -1.37 -17.42
C VAL A 121 -24.65 -1.74 -18.20
N VAL A 122 -23.56 -2.08 -17.51
CA VAL A 122 -22.23 -2.26 -18.12
C VAL A 122 -21.87 -3.74 -18.28
N THR A 123 -21.51 -4.40 -17.18
CA THR A 123 -21.02 -5.79 -17.19
C THR A 123 -21.96 -6.63 -16.33
N PRO A 124 -22.50 -7.75 -16.85
CA PRO A 124 -23.30 -8.67 -16.05
C PRO A 124 -22.54 -9.13 -14.80
N PRO A 125 -23.19 -9.23 -13.63
CA PRO A 125 -22.51 -9.69 -12.42
C PRO A 125 -22.02 -11.12 -12.59
N SER A 126 -20.86 -11.39 -11.98
CA SER A 126 -20.43 -12.77 -11.75
C SER A 126 -21.03 -13.30 -10.45
N PHE A 127 -21.60 -14.50 -10.52
CA PHE A 127 -22.17 -15.17 -9.36
C PHE A 127 -21.22 -16.23 -8.80
N LYS A 128 -21.25 -16.42 -7.49
CA LYS A 128 -20.64 -17.57 -6.82
C LYS A 128 -21.56 -18.78 -6.96
N THR A 129 -22.87 -18.56 -6.79
CA THR A 129 -23.90 -19.60 -6.88
C THR A 129 -25.20 -18.99 -7.42
N PRO A 130 -25.87 -19.57 -8.43
CA PRO A 130 -25.32 -20.50 -9.41
C PRO A 130 -24.27 -19.82 -10.30
N THR A 131 -23.26 -20.53 -10.77
CA THR A 131 -22.13 -19.94 -11.51
C THR A 131 -22.56 -19.30 -12.84
N ASP A 132 -23.60 -19.84 -13.48
CA ASP A 132 -24.21 -19.32 -14.72
C ASP A 132 -25.48 -18.49 -14.46
N GLY A 133 -25.63 -17.95 -13.24
CA GLY A 133 -26.77 -17.12 -12.85
C GLY A 133 -26.87 -15.83 -13.66
N THR A 134 -28.08 -15.33 -13.85
CA THR A 134 -28.36 -13.99 -14.37
C THR A 134 -29.31 -13.28 -13.43
N ILE A 135 -29.18 -11.95 -13.28
CA ILE A 135 -30.11 -11.17 -12.42
C ILE A 135 -31.56 -11.36 -12.92
N ALA A 136 -31.77 -11.26 -14.23
CA ALA A 136 -33.06 -11.47 -14.88
C ALA A 136 -33.68 -12.84 -14.56
N GLY A 137 -32.86 -13.89 -14.42
CA GLY A 137 -33.33 -15.24 -14.09
C GLY A 137 -33.58 -15.46 -12.60
N LEU A 138 -32.80 -14.81 -11.74
CA LEU A 138 -32.77 -15.03 -10.29
C LEU A 138 -33.70 -14.10 -9.50
N LEU A 139 -33.97 -12.90 -9.97
CA LEU A 139 -34.87 -11.95 -9.29
C LEU A 139 -36.31 -12.08 -9.81
N LYS A 140 -36.98 -13.19 -9.47
CA LYS A 140 -38.40 -13.43 -9.79
C LYS A 140 -39.14 -14.06 -8.62
N ASN A 141 -40.40 -13.68 -8.40
CA ASN A 141 -41.30 -14.32 -7.43
C ASN A 141 -40.75 -14.28 -5.99
N ASN A 142 -40.46 -13.07 -5.47
CA ASN A 142 -39.87 -12.84 -4.15
C ASN A 142 -38.51 -13.55 -3.94
N GLN A 143 -37.77 -13.76 -5.01
CA GLN A 143 -36.42 -14.31 -4.93
C GLN A 143 -35.41 -13.17 -4.85
N VAL A 144 -34.42 -13.37 -3.99
CA VAL A 144 -33.37 -12.38 -3.75
C VAL A 144 -31.98 -12.97 -4.00
N VAL A 145 -31.10 -12.09 -4.45
CA VAL A 145 -29.67 -12.34 -4.55
C VAL A 145 -29.00 -11.59 -3.41
N VAL A 146 -28.07 -12.23 -2.72
CA VAL A 146 -27.34 -11.65 -1.59
C VAL A 146 -25.84 -11.73 -1.82
N ASP A 147 -25.06 -11.00 -1.05
CA ASP A 147 -23.62 -11.20 -0.99
C ASP A 147 -23.22 -12.30 0.00
N GLN A 148 -21.94 -12.69 -0.04
CA GLN A 148 -21.42 -13.74 0.82
C GLN A 148 -21.41 -13.32 2.30
N ASN A 149 -21.18 -12.05 2.61
CA ASN A 149 -21.06 -11.59 3.98
C ASN A 149 -22.41 -11.71 4.71
N LEU A 150 -23.53 -11.34 4.06
CA LEU A 150 -24.87 -11.52 4.62
C LEU A 150 -25.16 -12.99 4.92
N ILE A 151 -24.77 -13.91 4.04
CA ILE A 151 -24.91 -15.35 4.27
C ILE A 151 -24.16 -15.81 5.53
N ASP A 152 -22.91 -15.37 5.69
CA ASP A 152 -22.05 -15.77 6.79
C ASP A 152 -22.48 -15.12 8.11
N GLN A 153 -22.88 -13.85 8.08
CA GLN A 153 -23.37 -13.07 9.23
C GLN A 153 -24.67 -13.62 9.80
N TYR A 154 -25.64 -13.93 8.93
CA TYR A 154 -26.95 -14.44 9.34
C TYR A 154 -27.00 -15.98 9.41
N ASN A 155 -25.88 -16.67 9.14
CA ASN A 155 -25.74 -18.13 9.09
C ASN A 155 -26.85 -18.79 8.23
N LYS A 156 -27.07 -18.25 7.03
CA LYS A 156 -28.08 -18.70 6.05
C LYS A 156 -27.45 -19.47 4.91
N LYS A 157 -28.27 -20.07 4.06
CA LYS A 157 -27.83 -20.75 2.83
C LYS A 157 -28.74 -20.40 1.66
N VAL A 158 -28.22 -20.61 0.44
CA VAL A 158 -29.04 -20.54 -0.77
C VAL A 158 -30.17 -21.57 -0.66
N GLY A 159 -31.40 -21.13 -0.85
CA GLY A 159 -32.63 -21.91 -0.67
C GLY A 159 -33.44 -21.51 0.57
N ASP A 160 -32.83 -20.85 1.56
CA ASP A 160 -33.51 -20.43 2.77
C ASP A 160 -34.46 -19.26 2.52
N THR A 161 -35.52 -19.20 3.32
CA THR A 161 -36.46 -18.07 3.37
C THR A 161 -36.15 -17.14 4.52
N LEU A 162 -36.25 -15.84 4.29
CA LEU A 162 -35.98 -14.78 5.25
C LEU A 162 -37.16 -13.82 5.32
N THR A 163 -37.45 -13.33 6.53
CA THR A 163 -38.39 -12.22 6.73
C THR A 163 -37.57 -10.96 6.95
N VAL A 164 -37.69 -10.02 6.02
CA VAL A 164 -36.88 -8.82 5.97
C VAL A 164 -37.76 -7.62 6.27
N HIS A 165 -37.34 -6.79 7.23
CA HIS A 165 -37.98 -5.53 7.55
C HIS A 165 -37.22 -4.41 6.84
N ALA A 166 -37.72 -3.99 5.68
CA ALA A 166 -37.16 -2.91 4.88
C ALA A 166 -37.67 -1.55 5.36
N SER A 167 -36.77 -0.63 5.62
CA SER A 167 -37.06 0.77 5.87
C SER A 167 -36.80 1.58 4.60
N THR A 168 -37.77 2.39 4.21
CA THR A 168 -37.71 3.26 3.03
C THR A 168 -36.88 4.52 3.34
N SER A 169 -36.25 5.13 2.33
CA SER A 169 -35.49 6.38 2.49
C SER A 169 -36.35 7.55 2.99
N THR A 170 -37.68 7.44 2.87
CA THR A 170 -38.66 8.41 3.38
C THR A 170 -39.13 8.14 4.81
N GLY A 171 -38.58 7.15 5.52
CA GLY A 171 -38.90 6.83 6.92
C GLY A 171 -40.34 6.36 7.16
N THR A 172 -41.06 6.01 6.09
CA THR A 172 -42.51 5.75 6.13
C THR A 172 -42.76 4.25 6.31
N GLY A 173 -42.61 3.77 7.54
CA GLY A 173 -42.95 2.40 7.96
C GLY A 173 -41.98 1.32 7.49
N ALA A 174 -41.76 0.32 8.35
CA ALA A 174 -41.00 -0.87 7.99
C ALA A 174 -41.89 -1.83 7.17
N VAL A 175 -41.49 -2.13 5.94
CA VAL A 175 -42.16 -3.07 5.04
C VAL A 175 -41.65 -4.47 5.35
N MET A 176 -42.55 -5.41 5.58
CA MET A 176 -42.20 -6.80 5.85
C MET A 176 -42.20 -7.61 4.55
N LEU A 177 -41.03 -8.07 4.15
CA LEU A 177 -40.77 -8.82 2.92
C LEU A 177 -40.48 -10.27 3.26
N HIS A 178 -41.24 -11.21 2.68
CA HIS A 178 -40.92 -12.63 2.73
C HIS A 178 -40.18 -13.02 1.46
N VAL A 179 -38.89 -13.29 1.58
CA VAL A 179 -37.99 -13.52 0.44
C VAL A 179 -37.28 -14.86 0.53
N LYS A 180 -36.92 -15.42 -0.62
CA LYS A 180 -36.12 -16.65 -0.71
C LYS A 180 -34.76 -16.35 -1.35
N ILE A 181 -33.68 -16.77 -0.70
CA ILE A 181 -32.33 -16.58 -1.23
C ILE A 181 -32.09 -17.60 -2.35
N VAL A 182 -31.75 -17.14 -3.55
CA VAL A 182 -31.51 -18.03 -4.70
C VAL A 182 -30.13 -17.88 -5.34
N GLY A 183 -29.41 -16.81 -5.02
CA GLY A 183 -28.08 -16.59 -5.55
C GLY A 183 -27.16 -15.82 -4.61
N ILE A 184 -25.87 -16.09 -4.75
CA ILE A 184 -24.80 -15.35 -4.11
C ILE A 184 -23.99 -14.66 -5.21
N VAL A 185 -23.99 -13.34 -5.22
CA VAL A 185 -23.21 -12.53 -6.16
C VAL A 185 -21.79 -12.32 -5.62
N LYS A 186 -20.80 -12.20 -6.52
CA LYS A 186 -19.44 -11.82 -6.11
C LYS A 186 -19.37 -10.30 -5.94
N ASN A 187 -18.64 -9.85 -4.92
CA ASN A 187 -18.46 -8.42 -4.63
C ASN A 187 -17.45 -7.79 -5.60
N VAL A 188 -17.90 -7.52 -6.82
CA VAL A 188 -17.15 -6.86 -7.91
C VAL A 188 -17.98 -5.73 -8.51
N GLY A 189 -17.32 -4.72 -9.09
CA GLY A 189 -18.01 -3.57 -9.68
C GLY A 189 -18.89 -2.83 -8.66
N VAL A 190 -20.14 -2.53 -9.03
CA VAL A 190 -21.14 -1.84 -8.17
C VAL A 190 -21.32 -2.55 -6.83
N PHE A 191 -21.25 -3.89 -6.82
CA PHE A 191 -21.45 -4.72 -5.64
C PHE A 191 -20.29 -4.68 -4.64
N ALA A 192 -19.15 -4.09 -5.01
CA ALA A 192 -18.03 -3.92 -4.09
C ALA A 192 -18.18 -2.67 -3.19
N GLN A 193 -19.17 -1.79 -3.46
CA GLN A 193 -19.34 -0.54 -2.71
C GLN A 193 -20.10 -0.70 -1.39
N SER A 194 -20.88 -1.77 -1.22
CA SER A 194 -21.69 -2.01 -0.03
C SER A 194 -21.38 -3.38 0.54
N ASN A 195 -21.08 -3.42 1.84
CA ASN A 195 -21.02 -4.67 2.59
C ASN A 195 -22.43 -5.02 3.06
N ASP A 196 -22.76 -6.32 3.03
CA ASP A 196 -24.04 -6.87 3.47
C ASP A 196 -25.19 -6.27 2.65
N PHE A 197 -25.40 -6.81 1.45
CA PHE A 197 -26.47 -6.32 0.58
C PHE A 197 -27.38 -7.44 0.05
N MET A 198 -28.62 -7.05 -0.21
CA MET A 198 -29.66 -7.88 -0.80
C MET A 198 -30.26 -7.16 -2.00
N LEU A 199 -30.30 -7.86 -3.13
CA LEU A 199 -30.98 -7.42 -4.34
C LEU A 199 -32.38 -8.01 -4.42
N ILE A 200 -33.35 -7.15 -4.72
CA ILE A 200 -34.75 -7.51 -4.99
C ILE A 200 -35.21 -6.87 -6.30
N SER A 201 -36.21 -7.44 -6.96
CA SER A 201 -36.79 -6.81 -8.15
C SER A 201 -37.70 -5.64 -7.77
N HIS A 202 -37.77 -4.59 -8.59
CA HIS A 202 -38.74 -3.49 -8.43
C HIS A 202 -40.19 -4.00 -8.35
N ALA A 203 -40.50 -5.06 -9.10
CA ALA A 203 -41.83 -5.68 -9.10
C ALA A 203 -42.16 -6.33 -7.75
N ASP A 204 -41.23 -7.12 -7.18
CA ASP A 204 -41.44 -7.76 -5.87
C ASP A 204 -41.44 -6.71 -4.73
N TYR A 205 -40.62 -5.65 -4.85
CA TYR A 205 -40.59 -4.56 -3.90
C TYR A 205 -41.92 -3.80 -3.83
N GLN A 206 -42.52 -3.49 -4.99
CA GLN A 206 -43.83 -2.83 -5.06
C GLN A 206 -45.00 -3.78 -4.73
N ALA A 207 -44.87 -5.08 -5.02
CA ALA A 207 -45.87 -6.08 -4.65
C ALA A 207 -46.02 -6.24 -3.13
N ALA A 208 -44.96 -5.96 -2.37
CA ALA A 208 -44.97 -6.05 -0.91
C ALA A 208 -45.82 -4.96 -0.24
N ASP A 209 -45.83 -3.74 -0.78
CA ASP A 209 -46.78 -2.70 -0.42
C ASP A 209 -47.08 -1.81 -1.63
N PRO A 210 -48.29 -1.93 -2.23
CA PRO A 210 -48.70 -1.14 -3.39
C PRO A 210 -48.73 0.37 -3.16
N LYS A 211 -48.69 0.84 -1.91
CA LYS A 211 -48.67 2.28 -1.56
C LYS A 211 -47.26 2.87 -1.57
N LEU A 212 -46.23 2.04 -1.71
CA LEU A 212 -44.85 2.51 -1.81
C LEU A 212 -44.64 3.23 -3.14
N PRO A 213 -44.33 4.53 -3.14
CA PRO A 213 -43.89 5.21 -4.35
C PRO A 213 -42.52 4.66 -4.77
N LEU A 214 -42.35 4.37 -6.06
CA LEU A 214 -41.04 4.05 -6.64
C LEU A 214 -40.21 5.33 -6.68
N LEU A 215 -39.39 5.50 -5.65
CA LEU A 215 -38.53 6.64 -5.42
C LEU A 215 -37.08 6.21 -5.65
N TYR A 216 -36.46 6.69 -6.72
CA TYR A 216 -35.15 6.23 -7.16
C TYR A 216 -34.05 7.11 -6.59
N ASP A 217 -33.19 6.54 -5.74
CA ASP A 217 -32.06 7.26 -5.17
C ASP A 217 -30.89 7.33 -6.15
N SER A 218 -30.75 6.33 -7.02
CA SER A 218 -29.66 6.26 -7.98
C SER A 218 -30.13 5.91 -9.40
N VAL A 219 -29.45 6.47 -10.40
CA VAL A 219 -29.61 6.12 -11.82
C VAL A 219 -28.24 5.93 -12.43
N TYR A 220 -27.98 4.73 -12.93
CA TYR A 220 -26.76 4.42 -13.66
C TYR A 220 -27.01 4.52 -15.16
N VAL A 221 -26.08 5.14 -15.88
CA VAL A 221 -26.22 5.45 -17.30
C VAL A 221 -24.98 4.98 -18.06
N SER A 222 -25.19 4.42 -19.25
CA SER A 222 -24.13 4.14 -20.21
C SER A 222 -24.29 4.96 -21.49
N THR A 223 -23.17 5.27 -22.11
CA THR A 223 -23.02 6.15 -23.27
C THR A 223 -22.12 5.52 -24.32
N ALA A 224 -22.23 5.97 -25.57
CA ALA A 224 -21.46 5.41 -26.68
C ALA A 224 -19.97 5.80 -26.65
N ASP A 225 -19.68 7.06 -26.31
CA ASP A 225 -18.33 7.59 -26.18
C ASP A 225 -18.27 8.70 -25.12
N LYS A 226 -17.05 9.19 -24.87
CA LYS A 226 -16.78 10.24 -23.89
C LYS A 226 -17.45 11.58 -24.18
N ALA A 227 -17.60 11.95 -25.45
CA ALA A 227 -18.26 13.21 -25.80
C ALA A 227 -19.76 13.14 -25.45
N HIS A 228 -20.39 12.00 -25.69
CA HIS A 228 -21.75 11.72 -25.25
C HIS A 228 -21.85 11.64 -23.72
N THR A 229 -20.86 11.08 -23.02
CA THR A 229 -20.78 11.11 -21.54
C THR A 229 -20.80 12.54 -21.01
N ASP A 230 -19.93 13.41 -21.53
CA ASP A 230 -19.82 14.80 -21.07
C ASP A 230 -21.10 15.59 -21.37
N GLN A 231 -21.70 15.37 -22.54
CA GLN A 231 -22.97 15.99 -22.93
C GLN A 231 -24.13 15.52 -22.04
N ALA A 232 -24.25 14.21 -21.81
CA ALA A 232 -25.28 13.63 -20.97
C ALA A 232 -25.12 14.08 -19.51
N ALA A 233 -23.90 14.04 -18.97
CA ALA A 233 -23.61 14.45 -17.60
C ALA A 233 -23.99 15.93 -17.36
N LYS A 234 -23.67 16.81 -18.32
CA LYS A 234 -24.07 18.22 -18.25
C LYS A 234 -25.59 18.39 -18.30
N ALA A 235 -26.27 17.71 -19.24
CA ALA A 235 -27.72 17.79 -19.35
C ALA A 235 -28.45 17.27 -18.09
N ILE A 236 -27.93 16.20 -17.48
CA ILE A 236 -28.45 15.64 -16.23
C ILE A 236 -28.23 16.62 -15.07
N ALA A 237 -27.02 17.17 -14.92
CA ALA A 237 -26.70 18.12 -13.86
C ALA A 237 -27.53 19.42 -13.96
N ASP A 238 -27.76 19.91 -15.18
CA ASP A 238 -28.60 21.09 -15.43
C ASP A 238 -30.07 20.84 -15.06
N ARG A 239 -30.57 19.61 -15.28
CA ARG A 239 -31.95 19.22 -14.97
C ARG A 239 -32.16 18.89 -13.49
N PHE A 240 -31.19 18.24 -12.85
CA PHE A 240 -31.24 17.76 -11.48
C PHE A 240 -30.07 18.35 -10.66
N PRO A 241 -30.06 19.66 -10.36
CA PRO A 241 -28.94 20.32 -9.69
C PRO A 241 -28.71 19.85 -8.24
N ILE A 242 -29.70 19.20 -7.64
CA ILE A 242 -29.64 18.63 -6.28
C ILE A 242 -29.05 17.21 -6.30
N ALA A 243 -29.05 16.55 -7.46
CA ALA A 243 -28.47 15.22 -7.62
C ALA A 243 -26.97 15.32 -7.88
N ASN A 244 -26.19 14.47 -7.22
CA ASN A 244 -24.77 14.33 -7.48
C ASN A 244 -24.57 13.50 -8.76
N THR A 245 -24.02 14.13 -9.80
CA THR A 245 -23.74 13.47 -11.08
C THR A 245 -22.24 13.25 -11.20
N VAL A 246 -21.80 11.99 -11.19
CA VAL A 246 -20.38 11.61 -11.24
C VAL A 246 -20.13 10.75 -12.47
N THR A 247 -19.25 11.21 -13.36
CA THR A 247 -18.79 10.40 -14.50
C THR A 247 -17.71 9.41 -14.06
N ALA A 248 -17.56 8.30 -14.79
CA ALA A 248 -16.51 7.33 -14.53
C ALA A 248 -15.10 7.97 -14.59
N ASP A 249 -14.90 8.95 -15.47
CA ASP A 249 -13.64 9.73 -15.55
C ASP A 249 -13.42 10.63 -14.32
N GLN A 250 -14.48 11.24 -13.80
CA GLN A 250 -14.41 12.05 -12.58
C GLN A 250 -14.12 11.15 -11.37
N ALA A 251 -14.80 10.01 -11.28
CA ALA A 251 -14.55 8.99 -10.27
C ALA A 251 -13.10 8.46 -10.37
N LEU A 252 -12.60 8.22 -11.58
CA LEU A 252 -11.20 7.83 -11.82
C LEU A 252 -10.24 8.88 -11.27
N LYS A 253 -10.42 10.16 -11.61
CA LYS A 253 -9.53 11.23 -11.13
C LYS A 253 -9.55 11.36 -9.60
N ASN A 254 -10.73 11.27 -9.00
CA ASN A 254 -10.88 11.36 -7.54
C ASN A 254 -10.19 10.19 -6.83
N ASN A 255 -10.38 8.96 -7.34
CA ASN A 255 -9.73 7.77 -6.80
C ASN A 255 -8.22 7.77 -7.09
N GLN A 256 -7.81 8.21 -8.28
CA GLN A 256 -6.41 8.25 -8.69
C GLN A 256 -5.59 9.16 -7.77
N ALA A 257 -6.12 10.32 -7.36
CA ALA A 257 -5.43 11.16 -6.38
C ALA A 257 -5.18 10.42 -5.05
N GLN A 258 -6.19 9.75 -4.49
CA GLN A 258 -6.07 9.00 -3.24
C GLN A 258 -5.11 7.81 -3.37
N VAL A 259 -5.23 7.06 -4.46
CA VAL A 259 -4.38 5.91 -4.77
C VAL A 259 -2.94 6.34 -4.99
N ASP A 260 -2.71 7.48 -5.65
CA ASP A 260 -1.38 8.04 -5.86
C ASP A 260 -0.74 8.43 -4.53
N TYR A 261 -1.49 8.99 -3.57
CA TYR A 261 -0.98 9.23 -2.22
C TYR A 261 -0.58 7.94 -1.50
N ILE A 262 -1.41 6.90 -1.56
CA ILE A 262 -1.10 5.59 -0.97
C ILE A 262 0.15 5.01 -1.62
N LYS A 263 0.22 5.02 -2.96
CA LYS A 263 1.36 4.52 -3.72
C LYS A 263 2.65 5.26 -3.34
N LYS A 264 2.63 6.60 -3.31
CA LYS A 264 3.77 7.42 -2.90
C LYS A 264 4.20 7.13 -1.47
N PHE A 265 3.25 6.96 -0.56
CA PHE A 265 3.53 6.58 0.82
C PHE A 265 4.26 5.23 0.91
N LEU A 266 3.78 4.20 0.20
CA LEU A 266 4.42 2.88 0.16
C LEU A 266 5.83 2.95 -0.47
N GLU A 267 6.02 3.75 -1.52
CA GLU A 267 7.34 3.95 -2.16
C GLU A 267 8.33 4.64 -1.21
N ILE A 268 7.90 5.69 -0.50
CA ILE A 268 8.72 6.37 0.52
C ILE A 268 9.06 5.41 1.66
N ALA A 269 8.09 4.64 2.15
CA ALA A 269 8.32 3.63 3.19
C ALA A 269 9.34 2.56 2.72
N GLY A 270 9.24 2.12 1.46
CA GLY A 270 10.20 1.21 0.83
C GLY A 270 11.59 1.81 0.74
N LEU A 271 11.70 3.10 0.40
CA LEU A 271 12.96 3.82 0.38
C LEU A 271 13.61 3.93 1.76
N LEU A 272 12.82 4.17 2.81
CA LEU A 272 13.31 4.18 4.18
C LEU A 272 13.80 2.79 4.62
N ALA A 273 13.09 1.72 4.26
CA ALA A 273 13.55 0.35 4.49
C ALA A 273 14.87 0.05 3.75
N LEU A 274 15.01 0.55 2.53
CA LEU A 274 16.25 0.46 1.76
C LEU A 274 17.39 1.24 2.42
N LEU A 275 17.13 2.43 2.98
CA LEU A 275 18.11 3.21 3.75
C LEU A 275 18.61 2.42 4.97
N ILE A 276 17.71 1.76 5.72
CA ILE A 276 18.06 0.90 6.86
C ILE A 276 18.94 -0.27 6.40
N GLY A 277 18.58 -0.91 5.28
CA GLY A 277 19.42 -1.94 4.64
C GLY A 277 20.81 -1.42 4.28
N GLY A 278 20.87 -0.21 3.72
CA GLY A 278 22.10 0.50 3.37
C GLY A 278 23.03 0.75 4.57
N VAL A 279 22.50 1.16 5.72
CA VAL A 279 23.27 1.31 6.97
C VAL A 279 23.87 -0.03 7.41
N GLY A 280 23.12 -1.14 7.25
CA GLY A 280 23.63 -2.48 7.47
C GLY A 280 24.82 -2.83 6.59
N ILE A 281 24.80 -2.42 5.32
CA ILE A 281 25.92 -2.58 4.38
C ILE A 281 27.14 -1.78 4.86
N VAL A 282 26.95 -0.51 5.24
CA VAL A 282 28.06 0.32 5.76
C VAL A 282 28.76 -0.40 6.92
N ASN A 283 27.99 -0.85 7.91
CA ASN A 283 28.52 -1.52 9.10
C ASN A 283 29.24 -2.82 8.75
N THR A 284 28.60 -3.70 7.99
CA THR A 284 29.19 -4.99 7.60
C THR A 284 30.47 -4.81 6.79
N MET A 285 30.49 -3.88 5.84
CA MET A 285 31.66 -3.64 5.00
C MET A 285 32.79 -2.95 5.77
N GLN A 286 32.48 -2.06 6.70
CA GLN A 286 33.48 -1.48 7.60
C GLN A 286 34.15 -2.55 8.47
N VAL A 287 33.37 -3.50 9.00
CA VAL A 287 33.88 -4.64 9.76
C VAL A 287 34.71 -5.57 8.87
N LEU A 288 34.25 -5.91 7.67
CA LEU A 288 34.97 -6.77 6.72
C LEU A 288 36.33 -6.18 6.34
N LEU A 289 36.36 -4.89 5.96
CA LEU A 289 37.58 -4.22 5.53
C LEU A 289 38.54 -3.92 6.69
N SER A 290 38.03 -3.67 7.90
CA SER A 290 38.88 -3.44 9.08
C SER A 290 39.70 -4.67 9.48
N ARG A 291 39.18 -5.88 9.27
CA ARG A 291 39.93 -7.12 9.53
C ARG A 291 40.95 -7.45 8.47
N ARG A 292 40.71 -6.99 7.23
CA ARG A 292 41.60 -7.19 6.08
C ARG A 292 42.62 -6.05 5.93
N ARG A 293 42.84 -5.24 6.98
CA ARG A 293 43.79 -4.12 6.96
C ARG A 293 45.21 -4.54 6.61
N VAL A 294 45.68 -5.68 7.14
CA VAL A 294 47.02 -6.23 6.84
C VAL A 294 47.12 -6.65 5.37
N GLU A 295 46.09 -7.32 4.85
CA GLU A 295 45.99 -7.73 3.46
C GLU A 295 46.00 -6.51 2.51
N ILE A 296 45.22 -5.46 2.83
CA ILE A 296 45.21 -4.19 2.10
C ILE A 296 46.58 -3.51 2.12
N ALA A 297 47.28 -3.54 3.26
CA ALA A 297 48.62 -2.98 3.36
C ALA A 297 49.62 -3.74 2.47
N MET A 298 49.55 -5.07 2.43
CA MET A 298 50.40 -5.90 1.56
C MET A 298 50.11 -5.69 0.06
N LEU A 299 48.85 -5.53 -0.32
CA LEU A 299 48.50 -5.18 -1.71
C LEU A 299 49.11 -3.83 -2.12
N LYS A 300 49.07 -2.83 -1.24
CA LYS A 300 49.67 -1.52 -1.53
C LYS A 300 51.19 -1.57 -1.61
N THR A 301 51.86 -2.34 -0.75
CA THR A 301 53.34 -2.46 -0.79
C THR A 301 53.83 -3.24 -2.01
N THR A 302 52.99 -4.13 -2.56
CA THR A 302 53.28 -4.85 -3.82
C THR A 302 52.96 -4.04 -5.08
N GLY A 303 52.46 -2.79 -4.94
CA GLY A 303 52.29 -1.85 -6.05
C GLY A 303 50.86 -1.58 -6.49
N TYR A 304 49.83 -2.13 -5.82
CA TYR A 304 48.44 -1.79 -6.13
C TYR A 304 48.15 -0.32 -5.79
N ARG A 305 47.50 0.39 -6.73
CA ARG A 305 47.06 1.78 -6.54
C ARG A 305 45.74 1.82 -5.78
N ARG A 306 45.37 3.02 -5.28
CA ARG A 306 44.08 3.22 -4.60
C ARG A 306 42.88 2.88 -5.50
N PHE A 307 42.98 3.20 -6.79
CA PHE A 307 41.94 2.88 -7.78
C PHE A 307 41.73 1.37 -7.96
N ASP A 308 42.81 0.57 -7.93
CA ASP A 308 42.69 -0.89 -8.02
C ASP A 308 41.93 -1.46 -6.81
N LEU A 309 42.13 -0.87 -5.62
CA LEU A 309 41.39 -1.24 -4.42
C LEU A 309 39.92 -0.79 -4.46
N TYR A 310 39.63 0.39 -5.03
CA TYR A 310 38.25 0.82 -5.25
C TYR A 310 37.50 -0.15 -6.16
N LEU A 311 38.14 -0.58 -7.24
CA LEU A 311 37.54 -1.53 -8.18
C LEU A 311 37.37 -2.91 -7.54
N LEU A 312 38.36 -3.39 -6.80
CA LEU A 312 38.32 -4.69 -6.12
C LEU A 312 37.19 -4.78 -5.08
N PHE A 313 37.16 -3.82 -4.15
CA PHE A 313 36.13 -3.81 -3.09
C PHE A 313 34.77 -3.30 -3.60
N GLY A 314 34.76 -2.47 -4.64
CA GLY A 314 33.53 -2.08 -5.34
C GLY A 314 32.87 -3.27 -6.02
N LEU A 315 33.66 -4.17 -6.64
CA LEU A 315 33.15 -5.41 -7.20
C LEU A 315 32.65 -6.35 -6.09
N GLU A 316 33.30 -6.37 -4.92
CA GLU A 316 32.83 -7.11 -3.74
C GLU A 316 31.47 -6.62 -3.24
N ALA A 317 31.32 -5.31 -3.06
CA ALA A 317 30.05 -4.68 -2.71
C ALA A 317 28.99 -4.91 -3.80
N GLY A 318 29.36 -4.79 -5.07
CA GLY A 318 28.45 -5.01 -6.20
C GLY A 318 27.94 -6.46 -6.28
N LEU A 319 28.80 -7.45 -6.05
CA LEU A 319 28.38 -8.86 -6.00
C LEU A 319 27.47 -9.15 -4.81
N LEU A 320 27.76 -8.59 -3.63
CA LEU A 320 26.86 -8.67 -2.48
C LEU A 320 25.50 -8.02 -2.78
N GLY A 321 25.51 -6.85 -3.45
CA GLY A 321 24.33 -6.12 -3.88
C GLY A 321 23.49 -6.89 -4.91
N LEU A 322 24.15 -7.54 -5.88
CA LEU A 322 23.50 -8.35 -6.91
C LEU A 322 22.85 -9.60 -6.29
N VAL A 323 23.59 -10.36 -5.48
CA VAL A 323 23.06 -11.55 -4.81
C VAL A 323 21.93 -11.17 -3.84
N GLY A 324 22.15 -10.14 -3.02
CA GLY A 324 21.12 -9.62 -2.13
C GLY A 324 19.90 -9.09 -2.87
N GLY A 325 20.10 -8.42 -4.01
CA GLY A 325 19.02 -7.94 -4.87
C GLY A 325 18.18 -9.06 -5.47
N VAL A 326 18.81 -10.13 -5.98
CA VAL A 326 18.10 -11.30 -6.50
C VAL A 326 17.32 -12.01 -5.39
N VAL A 327 17.96 -12.26 -4.24
CA VAL A 327 17.31 -12.90 -3.10
C VAL A 327 16.16 -12.05 -2.57
N GLY A 328 16.38 -10.74 -2.42
CA GLY A 328 15.38 -9.79 -1.95
C GLY A 328 14.19 -9.67 -2.90
N ALA A 329 14.43 -9.56 -4.21
CA ALA A 329 13.37 -9.50 -5.21
C ALA A 329 12.56 -10.80 -5.26
N GLY A 330 13.21 -11.96 -5.12
CA GLY A 330 12.52 -13.26 -5.00
C GLY A 330 11.66 -13.34 -3.74
N ALA A 331 12.20 -12.93 -2.59
CA ALA A 331 11.45 -12.86 -1.34
C ALA A 331 10.28 -11.87 -1.39
N ALA A 332 10.44 -10.77 -2.15
CA ALA A 332 9.40 -9.75 -2.33
C ALA A 332 8.13 -10.31 -2.95
N ILE A 333 8.23 -11.28 -3.86
CA ILE A 333 7.06 -11.93 -4.48
C ILE A 333 6.21 -12.63 -3.40
N GLY A 334 6.86 -13.39 -2.52
CA GLY A 334 6.19 -14.08 -1.41
C GLY A 334 5.58 -13.11 -0.40
N VAL A 335 6.32 -12.06 -0.02
CA VAL A 335 5.81 -11.02 0.88
C VAL A 335 4.64 -10.27 0.25
N SER A 336 4.70 -9.93 -1.03
CA SER A 336 3.61 -9.24 -1.74
C SER A 336 2.34 -10.08 -1.78
N TYR A 337 2.47 -11.39 -1.95
CA TYR A 337 1.33 -12.32 -1.89
C TYR A 337 0.70 -12.36 -0.49
N ILE A 338 1.52 -12.40 0.56
CA ILE A 338 1.04 -12.38 1.95
C ILE A 338 0.34 -11.04 2.25
N VAL A 339 0.98 -9.92 1.92
CA VAL A 339 0.41 -8.58 2.15
C VAL A 339 -0.90 -8.40 1.39
N ARG A 340 -0.96 -8.82 0.12
CA ARG A 340 -2.20 -8.84 -0.65
C ARG A 340 -3.31 -9.58 0.09
N ASN A 341 -3.06 -10.81 0.53
CA ASN A 341 -4.09 -11.61 1.19
C ASN A 341 -4.54 -10.99 2.52
N LEU A 342 -3.63 -10.39 3.29
CA LEU A 342 -3.98 -9.66 4.51
C LEU A 342 -4.84 -8.43 4.20
N VAL A 343 -4.49 -7.66 3.16
CA VAL A 343 -5.29 -6.51 2.72
C VAL A 343 -6.68 -6.95 2.29
N GLN A 344 -6.82 -8.08 1.57
CA GLN A 344 -8.12 -8.62 1.16
C GLN A 344 -8.97 -9.14 2.32
N GLN A 345 -8.36 -9.52 3.44
CA GLN A 345 -9.08 -9.93 4.66
C GLN A 345 -9.61 -8.73 5.44
N VAL A 346 -8.85 -7.63 5.47
CA VAL A 346 -9.23 -6.41 6.18
C VAL A 346 -10.15 -5.52 5.35
N PHE A 347 -9.88 -5.43 4.05
CA PHE A 347 -10.67 -4.70 3.08
C PHE A 347 -11.28 -5.69 2.08
N PRO A 348 -12.61 -5.74 1.91
CA PRO A 348 -13.29 -6.67 0.99
C PRO A 348 -13.12 -6.26 -0.49
N ILE A 349 -11.89 -5.94 -0.89
CA ILE A 349 -11.52 -5.55 -2.26
C ILE A 349 -10.84 -6.73 -2.94
N ILE A 350 -11.30 -7.07 -4.15
CA ILE A 350 -10.62 -8.08 -4.97
C ILE A 350 -9.43 -7.43 -5.66
N ILE A 351 -8.23 -7.69 -5.14
CA ILE A 351 -6.98 -7.21 -5.71
C ILE A 351 -6.44 -8.30 -6.65
N PRO A 352 -6.31 -8.08 -7.96
CA PRO A 352 -5.71 -9.07 -8.85
C PRO A 352 -4.23 -9.23 -8.52
N PHE A 353 -3.74 -10.48 -8.47
CA PHE A 353 -2.31 -10.72 -8.29
C PHE A 353 -1.59 -10.43 -9.60
N SER A 354 -0.88 -9.30 -9.64
CA SER A 354 -0.10 -8.86 -10.79
C SER A 354 1.37 -8.75 -10.38
N LEU A 355 2.24 -9.38 -11.16
CA LEU A 355 3.68 -9.28 -11.02
C LEU A 355 4.24 -8.52 -12.21
N ASP A 356 4.84 -7.37 -11.94
CA ASP A 356 5.50 -6.58 -12.97
C ASP A 356 6.99 -6.96 -13.04
N PRO A 357 7.45 -7.56 -14.16
CA PRO A 357 8.85 -7.94 -14.33
C PRO A 357 9.80 -6.74 -14.25
N VAL A 358 9.33 -5.53 -14.59
CA VAL A 358 10.13 -4.31 -14.54
C VAL A 358 10.43 -3.93 -13.10
N ILE A 359 9.46 -4.06 -12.19
CA ILE A 359 9.65 -3.78 -10.76
C ILE A 359 10.60 -4.82 -10.13
N ILE A 360 10.43 -6.11 -10.46
CA ILE A 360 11.28 -7.19 -9.95
C ILE A 360 12.72 -7.03 -10.45
N GLY A 361 12.90 -6.80 -11.76
CA GLY A 361 14.22 -6.57 -12.36
C GLY A 361 14.86 -5.27 -11.86
N GLY A 362 14.06 -4.21 -11.71
CA GLY A 362 14.45 -2.94 -11.12
C GLY A 362 14.95 -3.10 -9.68
N GLY A 363 14.30 -3.96 -8.88
CA GLY A 363 14.73 -4.32 -7.53
C GLY A 363 16.16 -4.87 -7.45
N VAL A 364 16.54 -5.73 -8.39
CA VAL A 364 17.91 -6.26 -8.46
C VAL A 364 18.92 -5.15 -8.76
N LEU A 365 18.58 -4.25 -9.68
CA LEU A 365 19.41 -3.09 -10.02
C LEU A 365 19.52 -2.13 -8.83
N ILE A 366 18.42 -1.88 -8.11
CA ILE A 366 18.39 -1.09 -6.88
C ILE A 366 19.33 -1.71 -5.85
N GLY A 367 19.26 -3.03 -5.61
CA GLY A 367 20.17 -3.72 -4.68
C GLY A 367 21.65 -3.53 -5.04
N LEU A 368 22.00 -3.65 -6.31
CA LEU A 368 23.35 -3.41 -6.82
C LEU A 368 23.80 -1.96 -6.57
N VAL A 369 22.98 -0.99 -6.97
CA VAL A 369 23.30 0.44 -6.85
C VAL A 369 23.38 0.86 -5.38
N THR A 370 22.45 0.42 -4.54
CA THR A 370 22.45 0.68 -3.10
C THR A 370 23.71 0.13 -2.45
N ALA A 371 24.12 -1.11 -2.77
CA ALA A 371 25.35 -1.67 -2.21
C ALA A 371 26.61 -0.89 -2.62
N LEU A 372 26.67 -0.39 -3.86
CA LEU A 372 27.77 0.46 -4.32
C LEU A 372 27.77 1.83 -3.62
N ILE A 373 26.59 2.46 -3.50
CA ILE A 373 26.42 3.76 -2.82
C ILE A 373 26.87 3.65 -1.37
N PHE A 374 26.28 2.75 -0.58
CA PHE A 374 26.58 2.60 0.85
C PHE A 374 27.95 1.95 1.10
N GLY A 375 28.43 1.10 0.18
CA GLY A 375 29.78 0.53 0.24
C GLY A 375 30.88 1.57 0.01
N LEU A 376 30.60 2.70 -0.64
CA LEU A 376 31.59 3.70 -1.01
C LEU A 376 32.38 4.23 0.20
N LEU A 377 31.69 4.51 1.32
CA LEU A 377 32.31 5.04 2.54
C LEU A 377 33.37 4.11 3.13
N PRO A 378 33.05 2.87 3.49
CA PRO A 378 34.04 1.95 4.05
C PRO A 378 35.14 1.60 3.03
N ILE A 379 34.82 1.50 1.72
CA ILE A 379 35.80 1.25 0.66
C ILE A 379 36.84 2.38 0.58
N VAL A 380 36.39 3.64 0.58
CA VAL A 380 37.29 4.80 0.51
C VAL A 380 38.16 4.92 1.75
N GLN A 381 37.60 4.66 2.93
CA GLN A 381 38.36 4.64 4.18
C GLN A 381 39.45 3.55 4.14
N ALA A 382 39.11 2.34 3.70
CA ALA A 382 40.05 1.21 3.61
C ALA A 382 41.19 1.46 2.61
N ALA A 383 40.85 1.98 1.42
CA ALA A 383 41.83 2.30 0.38
C ALA A 383 42.74 3.49 0.74
N ASN A 384 42.41 4.29 1.76
CA ASN A 384 43.27 5.37 2.25
C ASN A 384 44.17 4.99 3.45
N ILE A 385 44.07 3.75 3.95
CA ILE A 385 44.93 3.26 5.04
C ILE A 385 46.40 3.24 4.59
N ARG A 386 47.30 3.86 5.38
CA ARG A 386 48.74 3.87 5.09
C ARG A 386 49.37 2.53 5.50
N PRO A 387 50.12 1.84 4.62
CA PRO A 387 50.74 0.55 4.97
C PRO A 387 51.63 0.62 6.20
N LEU A 388 52.38 1.72 6.34
CA LEU A 388 53.26 1.96 7.50
C LEU A 388 52.52 1.93 8.84
N ASN A 389 51.29 2.47 8.89
CA ASN A 389 50.50 2.50 10.12
C ASN A 389 50.03 1.10 10.55
N VAL A 390 49.75 0.22 9.58
CA VAL A 390 49.30 -1.14 9.84
C VAL A 390 50.46 -2.03 10.28
N ILE A 391 51.62 -1.91 9.64
CA ILE A 391 52.80 -2.75 9.93
C ILE A 391 53.46 -2.37 11.26
N ARG A 392 53.44 -1.08 11.65
CA ARG A 392 54.04 -0.61 12.91
C ARG A 392 53.04 -0.54 14.09
N GLU A 393 51.80 -0.99 13.89
CA GLU A 393 50.71 -0.87 14.88
C GLU A 393 50.60 0.52 15.53
N LEU A 394 50.91 1.58 14.77
CA LEU A 394 50.85 2.95 15.30
C LEU A 394 49.38 3.29 15.62
N PRO A 395 49.06 3.77 16.84
CA PRO A 395 47.69 4.16 17.18
C PRO A 395 47.21 5.21 16.18
N GLY A 396 46.08 4.90 15.52
CA GLY A 396 45.53 5.70 14.45
C GLY A 396 45.07 7.07 14.94
N GLY A 397 45.95 8.08 14.85
CA GLY A 397 45.56 9.46 15.13
C GLY A 397 44.58 9.97 14.06
N HIS A 398 43.38 10.35 14.48
CA HIS A 398 42.42 11.09 13.64
C HIS A 398 43.03 12.45 13.26
N ARG A 399 43.63 12.56 12.07
CA ARG A 399 44.09 13.85 11.56
C ARG A 399 42.89 14.66 11.08
N VAL A 400 42.95 15.98 11.21
CA VAL A 400 41.91 16.92 10.72
C VAL A 400 41.52 16.64 9.25
N GLY A 401 42.46 16.20 8.41
CA GLY A 401 42.19 15.81 7.02
C GLY A 401 41.30 14.57 6.81
N SER A 402 41.19 13.65 7.78
CA SER A 402 40.25 12.51 7.68
C SER A 402 38.80 12.89 7.98
N ILE A 403 38.58 13.97 8.74
CA ILE A 403 37.25 14.49 9.05
C ILE A 403 36.65 15.14 7.80
N PHE A 404 37.39 16.03 7.12
CA PHE A 404 36.93 16.66 5.87
C PHE A 404 36.60 15.64 4.78
N LEU A 405 37.43 14.59 4.63
CA LEU A 405 37.15 13.52 3.67
C LEU A 405 35.85 12.78 4.01
N THR A 406 35.63 12.48 5.30
CA THR A 406 34.43 11.78 5.76
C THR A 406 33.17 12.63 5.52
N ILE A 407 33.22 13.93 5.82
CA ILE A 407 32.12 14.87 5.55
C ILE A 407 31.83 14.95 4.04
N GLY A 408 32.86 15.16 3.22
CA GLY A 408 32.70 15.24 1.77
C GLY A 408 32.10 13.95 1.18
N LEU A 409 32.46 12.81 1.75
CA LEU A 409 31.94 11.53 1.29
C LEU A 409 30.51 11.24 1.79
N LEU A 410 30.13 11.70 2.98
CA LEU A 410 28.74 11.67 3.45
C LEU A 410 27.84 12.57 2.59
N LEU A 411 28.32 13.75 2.18
CA LEU A 411 27.59 14.62 1.25
C LEU A 411 27.40 13.94 -0.11
N LEU A 412 28.45 13.33 -0.65
CA LEU A 412 28.36 12.58 -1.91
C LEU A 412 27.43 11.37 -1.79
N LEU A 413 27.46 10.64 -0.68
CA LEU A 413 26.52 9.55 -0.38
C LEU A 413 25.08 10.05 -0.36
N SER A 414 24.82 11.19 0.30
CA SER A 414 23.49 11.82 0.36
C SER A 414 23.00 12.21 -1.04
N VAL A 415 23.85 12.81 -1.88
CA VAL A 415 23.49 13.17 -3.27
C VAL A 415 23.21 11.93 -4.12
N LEU A 416 24.04 10.89 -4.03
CA LEU A 416 23.82 9.64 -4.77
C LEU A 416 22.55 8.92 -4.33
N PHE A 417 22.28 8.88 -3.03
CA PHE A 417 21.06 8.28 -2.50
C PHE A 417 19.82 9.11 -2.89
N CYS A 418 19.95 10.45 -2.95
CA CYS A 418 18.92 11.33 -3.48
C CYS A 418 18.64 11.07 -4.97
N ALA A 419 19.68 10.92 -5.79
CA ALA A 419 19.51 10.56 -7.20
C ALA A 419 18.79 9.21 -7.35
N LEU A 420 19.15 8.22 -6.54
CA LEU A 420 18.45 6.92 -6.50
C LEU A 420 16.98 7.09 -6.07
N ALA A 421 16.71 7.92 -5.07
CA ALA A 421 15.35 8.23 -4.60
C ALA A 421 14.48 8.83 -5.70
N ILE A 422 15.02 9.79 -6.45
CA ILE A 422 14.30 10.45 -7.56
C ILE A 422 13.93 9.44 -8.65
N VAL A 423 14.82 8.49 -8.96
CA VAL A 423 14.54 7.43 -9.94
C VAL A 423 13.46 6.49 -9.44
N ILE A 424 13.46 6.13 -8.15
CA ILE A 424 12.48 5.21 -7.55
C ILE A 424 11.09 5.85 -7.49
N LEU A 425 11.01 7.11 -7.04
CA LEU A 425 9.73 7.82 -6.83
C LEU A 425 9.19 8.47 -8.12
N ASN A 426 10.02 8.56 -9.17
CA ASN A 426 9.73 9.29 -10.41
C ASN A 426 9.25 10.74 -10.17
N ASP A 427 9.68 11.34 -9.05
CA ASP A 427 9.24 12.66 -8.60
C ASP A 427 10.39 13.33 -7.83
N VAL A 428 10.85 14.47 -8.35
CA VAL A 428 12.04 15.17 -7.84
C VAL A 428 11.79 15.73 -6.45
N ILE A 429 10.60 16.31 -6.22
CA ILE A 429 10.29 17.00 -4.97
C ILE A 429 10.17 15.97 -3.84
N TRP A 430 9.42 14.91 -4.08
CA TRP A 430 9.23 13.83 -3.10
C TRP A 430 10.51 13.05 -2.83
N GLY A 431 11.35 12.83 -3.85
CA GLY A 431 12.66 12.18 -3.68
C GLY A 431 13.58 12.96 -2.75
N ILE A 432 13.71 14.27 -2.99
CA ILE A 432 14.53 15.16 -2.15
C ILE A 432 13.94 15.25 -0.74
N SER A 433 12.63 15.46 -0.60
CA SER A 433 11.99 15.60 0.70
C SER A 433 12.08 14.32 1.54
N ALA A 434 11.91 13.14 0.93
CA ALA A 434 12.01 11.86 1.63
C ALA A 434 13.42 11.63 2.18
N VAL A 435 14.46 11.90 1.38
CA VAL A 435 15.84 11.67 1.78
C VAL A 435 16.29 12.66 2.85
N TYR A 436 16.13 13.96 2.61
CA TYR A 436 16.54 14.97 3.60
C TYR A 436 15.66 14.95 4.84
N GLY A 437 14.37 14.65 4.70
CA GLY A 437 13.47 14.40 5.82
C GLY A 437 13.95 13.25 6.69
N ALA A 438 14.36 12.13 6.08
CA ALA A 438 14.95 11.00 6.82
C ALA A 438 16.26 11.37 7.52
N PHE A 439 17.16 12.11 6.86
CA PHE A 439 18.40 12.57 7.49
C PHE A 439 18.16 13.52 8.66
N ILE A 440 17.23 14.48 8.52
CA ILE A 440 16.84 15.40 9.59
C ILE A 440 16.23 14.61 10.77
N PHE A 441 15.34 13.66 10.47
CA PHE A 441 14.73 12.81 11.48
C PHE A 441 15.78 11.97 12.23
N LEU A 442 16.71 11.35 11.52
CA LEU A 442 17.83 10.61 12.12
C LEU A 442 18.76 11.52 12.93
N ALA A 443 19.02 12.74 12.48
CA ALA A 443 19.81 13.72 13.22
C ALA A 443 19.13 14.15 14.52
N LEU A 444 17.80 14.39 14.48
CA LEU A 444 17.00 14.71 15.65
C LEU A 444 16.97 13.53 16.62
N LEU A 445 16.74 12.32 16.12
CA LEU A 445 16.77 11.10 16.92
C LEU A 445 18.14 10.92 17.59
N SER A 446 19.23 11.11 16.84
CA SER A 446 20.60 11.06 17.38
C SER A 446 20.84 12.13 18.44
N LEU A 447 20.31 13.34 18.28
CA LEU A 447 20.41 14.41 19.27
C LEU A 447 19.69 14.02 20.56
N VAL A 448 18.48 13.48 20.46
CA VAL A 448 17.70 12.99 21.61
C VAL A 448 18.46 11.89 22.33
N PHE A 449 18.97 10.87 21.62
CA PHE A 449 19.77 9.81 22.23
C PHE A 449 21.03 10.35 22.90
N SER A 450 21.72 11.30 22.27
CA SER A 450 22.91 11.92 22.85
C SER A 450 22.59 12.69 24.13
N LEU A 451 21.43 13.35 24.20
CA LEU A 451 20.96 14.04 25.40
C LEU A 451 20.62 13.04 26.51
N VAL A 452 19.94 11.94 26.18
CA VAL A 452 19.67 10.86 27.13
C VAL A 452 20.96 10.27 27.69
N VAL A 453 21.95 9.98 26.84
CA VAL A 453 23.26 9.49 27.27
C VAL A 453 23.98 10.51 28.15
N LEU A 454 23.92 11.79 27.82
CA LEU A 454 24.49 12.87 28.63
C LEU A 454 23.84 12.90 30.02
N VAL A 455 22.52 12.84 30.11
CA VAL A 455 21.80 12.80 31.39
C VAL A 455 22.19 11.56 32.20
N ILE A 456 22.26 10.38 31.57
CA ILE A 456 22.71 9.14 32.23
C ILE A 456 24.15 9.27 32.72
N SER A 457 25.04 9.90 31.94
CA SER A 457 26.45 10.07 32.31
C SER A 457 26.68 11.01 33.50
N VAL A 458 25.72 11.90 33.79
CA VAL A 458 25.77 12.83 34.93
C VAL A 458 25.22 12.16 36.21
N LEU A 459 24.46 11.07 36.09
CA LEU A 459 23.96 10.34 37.25
C LEU A 459 25.11 9.60 37.95
N PRO A 460 25.26 9.73 39.28
CA PRO A 460 26.31 9.04 40.01
C PRO A 460 26.17 7.52 39.86
N VAL A 461 27.27 6.83 39.61
CA VAL A 461 27.31 5.36 39.51
C VAL A 461 27.30 4.80 40.94
N PRO A 462 26.28 4.02 41.35
CA PRO A 462 26.19 3.56 42.73
C PRO A 462 27.20 2.45 43.02
N GLU A 463 28.19 2.74 43.87
CA GLU A 463 29.01 1.71 44.51
C GLU A 463 28.27 1.00 45.67
N ARG A 464 27.13 1.53 46.12
CA ARG A 464 26.34 1.01 47.26
C ARG A 464 24.84 1.21 47.01
N PHE A 465 24.02 0.18 47.23
CA PHE A 465 22.56 0.29 47.19
C PHE A 465 22.07 1.24 48.30
N SER A 466 21.56 2.41 47.94
CA SER A 466 20.92 3.36 48.87
C SER A 466 19.46 3.64 48.47
N ILE A 467 18.61 3.98 49.45
CA ILE A 467 17.17 4.24 49.26
C ILE A 467 16.91 5.37 48.25
N GLY A 468 17.83 6.35 48.14
CA GLY A 468 17.74 7.42 47.15
C GLY A 468 17.81 6.95 45.70
N TYR A 469 18.52 5.86 45.41
CA TYR A 469 18.55 5.27 44.07
C TYR A 469 17.27 4.55 43.72
N LEU A 470 16.64 3.88 44.68
CA LEU A 470 15.33 3.27 44.49
C LEU A 470 14.30 4.33 44.07
N ALA A 471 14.32 5.52 44.69
CA ALA A 471 13.47 6.64 44.30
C ALA A 471 13.74 7.14 42.87
N LEU A 472 15.01 7.19 42.45
CA LEU A 472 15.42 7.62 41.11
C LEU A 472 15.00 6.60 40.03
N VAL A 473 15.15 5.30 40.30
CA VAL A 473 14.66 4.22 39.43
C VAL A 473 13.14 4.22 39.36
N PHE A 474 12.45 4.38 40.49
CA PHE A 474 10.99 4.52 40.51
C PHE A 474 10.51 5.74 39.74
N ALA A 475 11.20 6.88 39.85
CA ALA A 475 10.90 8.06 39.05
C ALA A 475 11.11 7.81 37.55
N GLY A 476 12.20 7.14 37.15
CA GLY A 476 12.45 6.75 35.76
C GLY A 476 11.39 5.79 35.21
N VAL A 477 10.99 4.79 35.98
CA VAL A 477 9.92 3.84 35.62
C VAL A 477 8.57 4.55 35.56
N ALA A 478 8.29 5.46 36.48
CA ALA A 478 7.07 6.26 36.47
C ALA A 478 7.01 7.17 35.23
N VAL A 479 8.10 7.85 34.88
CA VAL A 479 8.20 8.66 33.65
C VAL A 479 8.04 7.81 32.39
N SER A 480 8.63 6.61 32.36
CA SER A 480 8.46 5.66 31.25
C SER A 480 7.01 5.19 31.11
N ALA A 481 6.34 4.86 32.22
CA ALA A 481 4.93 4.49 32.24
C ALA A 481 4.01 5.66 31.83
N LEU A 482 4.35 6.90 32.23
CA LEU A 482 3.63 8.11 31.85
C LEU A 482 3.78 8.38 30.35
N LEU A 483 4.99 8.26 29.81
CA LEU A 483 5.26 8.38 28.38
C LEU A 483 4.50 7.31 27.58
N PHE A 484 4.48 6.05 28.05
CA PHE A 484 3.71 4.99 27.41
C PHE A 484 2.20 5.30 27.32
N HIS A 485 1.63 5.92 28.36
CA HIS A 485 0.23 6.35 28.35
C HIS A 485 -0.04 7.57 27.47
N VAL A 486 0.95 8.45 27.28
CA VAL A 486 0.82 9.67 26.46
C VAL A 486 1.14 9.41 24.98
N LEU A 487 1.92 8.39 24.64
CA LEU A 487 2.21 8.05 23.24
C LEU A 487 0.97 7.80 22.35
N PRO A 488 -0.12 7.13 22.78
CA PRO A 488 -1.30 6.98 21.93
C PRO A 488 -2.00 8.32 21.61
N THR A 489 -1.86 9.37 22.43
CA THR A 489 -2.45 10.68 22.12
C THR A 489 -1.63 11.45 21.08
N PHE A 490 -0.32 11.21 20.99
CA PHE A 490 0.51 11.74 19.89
C PHE A 490 0.22 11.06 18.55
N GLY A 491 -0.11 9.77 18.55
CA GLY A 491 -0.52 9.06 17.34
C GLY A 491 -1.84 9.58 16.74
N GLY A 492 -2.76 10.06 17.58
CA GLY A 492 -4.03 10.66 17.14
C GLY A 492 -3.96 12.12 16.68
N LEU A 493 -2.83 12.80 16.92
CA LEU A 493 -2.59 14.19 16.48
C LEU A 493 -1.83 14.29 15.14
N LEU A 494 -1.32 13.16 14.65
CA LEU A 494 -0.61 13.00 13.37
C LEU A 494 -1.42 12.26 12.29
N LEU A 495 -2.64 11.82 12.63
CA LEU A 495 -3.70 11.40 11.70
C LEU A 495 -4.64 12.58 11.47
#